data_AF-A0A8X6UTF6-F1
#
_entry.id   AF-A0A8X6UTF6-F1
#
_cell.length_a   1.000
_cell.length_b   1.000
_cell.length_c   1.000
_cell.angle_alpha   90.00
_cell.angle_beta   90.00
_cell.angle_gamma   90.00
#
_symmetry.space_group_name_H-M   'P 1'
#
loop_
_entity.id
_entity.type
_entity.pdbx_description
1 polymer ?
#
loop_
_entity_poly.entity_id
_entity_poly.type
_entity_poly.pdbx_seq_one_letter_code
_entity_poly.pdbx_strand_id
1 'polypeptide(L)'
;MLRDDFIRGAFQTPYSGPYRILQRIGKIFVLRIGTKEVRVRVDRIKPADDPPSSGPSLPTPGSLRPTVTTRSGWRVHFTDFFQA
;
A
#
# COMPACT_ATOMS: atom_id res chain seq x y z
N MET A 1 -7.03 3.57 -1.40
CA MET A 1 -7.87 2.94 -2.45
C MET A 1 -9.31 2.86 -1.97
N LEU A 2 -10.29 3.02 -2.88
CA LEU A 2 -11.74 3.02 -2.59
C LEU A 2 -12.41 1.81 -3.24
N ARG A 3 -13.27 1.09 -2.52
CA ARG A 3 -14.04 -0.03 -3.05
C ARG A 3 -15.25 0.50 -3.82
N ASP A 4 -15.41 0.10 -5.08
CA ASP A 4 -16.66 0.38 -5.78
C ASP A 4 -17.70 -0.70 -5.43
N ASP A 5 -18.99 -0.39 -5.44
CA ASP A 5 -20.05 -1.34 -5.02
C ASP A 5 -21.01 -1.74 -6.15
N PHE A 6 -20.70 -1.38 -7.40
CA PHE A 6 -21.54 -1.70 -8.56
C PHE A 6 -21.19 -3.07 -9.18
N ILE A 7 -22.11 -3.61 -9.99
CA ILE A 7 -21.90 -4.83 -10.77
C ILE A 7 -20.77 -4.57 -11.77
N ARG A 8 -19.65 -5.28 -11.58
CA ARG A 8 -18.42 -5.10 -12.35
C ARG A 8 -18.29 -6.15 -13.44
N GLY A 9 -17.61 -5.77 -14.53
CA GLY A 9 -17.11 -6.75 -15.51
C GLY A 9 -16.04 -7.65 -14.90
N ALA A 10 -15.86 -8.86 -15.44
CA ALA A 10 -14.98 -9.89 -14.88
C ALA A 10 -13.52 -9.43 -14.68
N PHE A 11 -13.02 -8.52 -15.51
CA PHE A 11 -11.64 -8.02 -15.46
C PHE A 11 -11.50 -6.62 -14.84
N GLN A 12 -12.51 -6.12 -14.13
CA GLN A 12 -12.42 -4.83 -13.43
C GLN A 12 -11.96 -5.02 -11.99
N THR A 13 -11.01 -4.19 -11.56
CA THR A 13 -10.52 -4.22 -10.18
C THR A 13 -11.63 -3.82 -9.20
N PRO A 14 -11.72 -4.47 -8.03
CA PRO A 14 -12.76 -4.16 -7.04
C PRO A 14 -12.51 -2.85 -6.28
N TYR A 15 -11.30 -2.32 -6.39
CA TYR A 15 -10.94 -1.03 -5.82
C TYR A 15 -10.46 -0.11 -6.93
N SER A 16 -10.90 1.13 -6.84
CA SER A 16 -10.44 2.26 -7.61
C SER A 16 -9.37 3.03 -6.82
N GLY A 17 -8.60 3.83 -7.55
CA GLY A 17 -7.21 4.21 -7.28
C GLY A 17 -6.86 4.81 -5.91
N PRO A 18 -5.60 5.27 -5.75
CA PRO A 18 -5.22 6.03 -4.58
C PRO A 18 -5.92 7.40 -4.64
N TYR A 19 -6.89 7.60 -3.75
CA TYR A 19 -7.56 8.88 -3.58
C TYR A 19 -7.00 9.62 -2.38
N ARG A 20 -6.78 10.92 -2.55
CA ARG A 20 -6.37 11.78 -1.46
C ARG A 20 -7.52 11.96 -0.50
N ILE A 21 -7.29 11.62 0.77
CA ILE A 21 -8.19 11.94 1.87
C ILE A 21 -8.05 13.43 2.17
N LEU A 22 -9.15 14.18 2.11
CA LEU A 22 -9.22 15.59 2.51
C LEU A 22 -9.56 15.73 3.99
N GLN A 23 -10.49 14.92 4.48
CA GLN A 23 -10.96 14.97 5.86
C GLN A 23 -11.36 13.59 6.38
N ARG A 24 -11.20 13.38 7.69
CA ARG A 24 -11.73 12.22 8.43
C ARG A 24 -12.64 12.70 9.55
N ILE A 25 -13.87 12.20 9.57
CA ILE A 25 -14.88 12.50 10.59
C ILE A 25 -15.36 11.16 11.15
N GLY A 26 -14.72 10.69 12.23
CA GLY A 26 -15.00 9.39 12.83
C GLY A 26 -14.82 8.23 11.85
N LYS A 27 -15.93 7.59 11.47
CA LYS A 27 -15.99 6.46 10.51
C LYS A 27 -16.23 6.89 9.06
N ILE A 28 -16.31 8.19 8.78
CA ILE A 28 -16.53 8.74 7.44
C ILE A 28 -15.27 9.48 6.99
N PHE A 29 -14.91 9.31 5.73
CA PHE A 29 -13.81 9.98 5.06
C PHE A 29 -14.34 10.80 3.90
N VAL A 30 -13.79 11.98 3.70
CA VAL A 30 -14.01 12.83 2.52
C VAL A 30 -12.81 12.63 1.60
N LEU A 31 -13.04 12.05 0.43
CA LEU A 31 -12.05 11.77 -0.59
C LEU A 31 -12.17 12.77 -1.74
N ARG A 32 -11.05 13.16 -2.34
CA ARG A 32 -11.05 13.90 -3.61
C ARG A 32 -10.96 12.92 -4.79
N ILE A 33 -12.02 12.83 -5.56
CA ILE A 33 -12.10 12.01 -6.78
C ILE A 33 -12.24 12.96 -7.97
N GLY A 34 -11.13 13.20 -8.67
CA GLY A 34 -11.05 14.23 -9.70
C GLY A 34 -11.31 15.63 -9.13
N THR A 35 -12.38 16.27 -9.57
CA THR A 35 -12.85 17.60 -9.10
C THR A 35 -13.92 17.52 -8.02
N LYS A 36 -14.40 16.32 -7.67
CA LYS A 36 -15.49 16.11 -6.72
C LYS A 36 -14.98 15.67 -5.36
N GLU A 37 -15.71 16.05 -4.33
CA GLU A 37 -15.55 15.53 -2.98
C GLU A 37 -16.58 14.44 -2.72
N VAL A 38 -16.13 13.28 -2.25
CA VAL A 38 -16.98 12.11 -2.03
C VAL A 38 -16.84 11.64 -0.60
N ARG A 39 -17.99 11.49 0.07
CA ARG A 39 -18.08 10.97 1.44
C ARG A 39 -18.24 9.46 1.43
N VAL A 40 -17.35 8.76 2.11
CA VAL A 40 -17.32 7.30 2.13
C VAL A 40 -17.09 6.79 3.55
N ARG A 41 -17.74 5.69 3.93
CA ARG A 41 -17.43 4.98 5.18
C ARG A 41 -16.07 4.29 5.13
N VAL A 42 -15.45 4.14 6.30
CA VAL A 42 -14.15 3.48 6.49
C VAL A 42 -14.09 2.08 5.87
N ASP A 43 -15.20 1.33 5.91
CA ASP A 43 -15.25 -0.06 5.43
C ASP A 43 -15.03 -0.21 3.92
N ARG A 44 -15.18 0.88 3.16
CA ARG A 44 -14.95 0.92 1.71
C ARG A 44 -13.54 1.44 1.37
N ILE A 45 -12.70 1.73 2.35
CA ILE A 45 -11.36 2.29 2.14
C ILE A 45 -10.32 1.23 2.47
N LYS A 46 -9.43 0.98 1.51
CA LYS A 46 -8.20 0.23 1.72
C LYS A 46 -7.02 1.21 1.78
N PRO A 47 -6.11 1.13 2.77
CA PRO A 47 -4.91 1.95 2.77
C PRO A 47 -4.09 1.70 1.50
N ALA A 48 -3.50 2.76 0.96
CA ALA A 48 -2.47 2.64 -0.07
C ALA A 48 -1.14 2.83 0.64
N ASP A 49 -0.33 1.77 0.69
CA ASP A 49 1.07 1.90 1.10
C ASP A 49 1.83 2.58 -0.03
N ASP A 50 1.96 3.90 0.06
CA ASP A 50 3.02 4.58 -0.67
C ASP A 50 4.33 4.22 0.05
N PRO A 51 5.34 3.63 -0.64
CA PRO A 51 6.66 3.50 -0.02
C PRO A 51 7.08 4.91 0.42
N PRO A 52 7.63 5.08 1.64
CA PRO A 52 8.07 6.39 2.08
C PRO A 52 9.01 6.92 1.00
N SER A 53 8.61 8.00 0.33
CA SER A 53 9.43 8.65 -0.69
C SER A 53 10.78 8.87 -0.03
N SER A 54 11.81 8.24 -0.58
CA SER A 54 13.19 8.23 -0.08
C SER A 54 13.56 9.55 0.61
N GLY A 55 13.41 9.59 1.94
CA GLY A 55 14.24 10.47 2.75
C GLY A 55 15.69 10.05 2.50
N PRO A 56 16.67 10.97 2.55
CA PRO A 56 18.06 10.63 2.27
C PRO A 56 18.44 9.44 3.15
N SER A 57 18.74 8.31 2.50
CA SER A 57 19.28 7.15 3.18
C SER A 57 20.61 7.59 3.75
N LEU A 58 20.64 7.88 5.04
CA LEU A 58 21.87 7.90 5.81
C LEU A 58 22.59 6.58 5.50
N PRO A 59 23.85 6.61 5.00
CA PRO A 59 24.59 5.39 4.82
C PRO A 59 24.68 4.73 6.19
N THR A 60 24.04 3.57 6.36
CA THR A 60 24.20 2.74 7.54
C THR A 60 25.41 1.84 7.27
N PRO A 61 26.60 2.12 7.83
CA PRO A 61 27.75 1.24 7.68
C PRO A 61 27.51 -0.01 8.53
N GLY A 62 26.97 -1.06 7.93
CA GLY A 62 26.70 -2.32 8.65
C GLY A 62 25.99 -3.41 7.85
N SER A 63 26.04 -3.39 6.52
CA SER A 63 25.46 -4.46 5.70
C SER A 63 26.34 -5.72 5.71
N LEU A 64 26.39 -6.42 6.85
CA LEU A 64 26.85 -7.80 6.98
C LEU A 64 25.68 -8.78 6.76
N ARG A 65 24.73 -8.49 5.87
CA ARG A 65 23.64 -9.43 5.58
C ARG A 65 24.16 -10.53 4.64
N PRO A 66 24.22 -11.80 5.06
CA PRO A 66 24.62 -12.89 4.17
C PRO A 66 23.58 -12.97 3.04
N THR A 67 24.02 -12.74 1.81
CA THR A 67 23.17 -12.94 0.63
C THR A 67 22.98 -14.44 0.48
N VAL A 68 21.81 -14.96 0.84
CA VAL A 68 21.49 -16.37 0.64
C VAL A 68 21.19 -16.57 -0.85
N THR A 69 21.99 -17.41 -1.49
CA THR A 69 21.79 -17.83 -2.88
C THR A 69 21.28 -19.27 -2.91
N THR A 70 20.30 -19.54 -3.77
CA THR A 70 19.86 -20.92 -4.02
C THR A 70 20.82 -21.60 -5.00
N ARG A 71 20.68 -22.93 -5.18
CA ARG A 71 21.51 -23.72 -6.10
C ARG A 71 21.57 -23.19 -7.54
N SER A 72 20.53 -22.50 -8.00
CA SER A 72 20.42 -21.91 -9.33
C SER A 72 20.92 -20.46 -9.40
N GLY A 73 21.54 -19.96 -8.33
CA GLY A 73 22.09 -18.61 -8.25
C GLY A 73 21.04 -17.52 -7.97
N TRP A 74 19.81 -17.88 -7.62
CA TRP A 74 18.80 -16.87 -7.28
C TRP A 74 19.09 -16.29 -5.90
N ARG A 75 19.16 -14.96 -5.85
CA ARG A 75 19.28 -14.21 -4.60
C ARG A 75 17.92 -14.20 -3.92
N VAL A 76 17.84 -14.77 -2.73
CA VAL A 76 16.60 -14.82 -1.95
C VAL A 76 16.74 -13.98 -0.69
N HIS A 77 15.72 -13.17 -0.42
CA HIS A 77 15.60 -12.44 0.84
C HIS A 77 14.61 -13.20 1.72
N PHE A 78 15.12 -13.90 2.73
CA PHE A 78 14.27 -14.43 3.79
C PHE A 78 13.97 -13.28 4.75
N THR A 79 12.70 -12.91 4.86
CA THR A 79 12.27 -11.97 5.87
C THR A 79 12.03 -12.75 7.15
N ASP A 80 12.80 -12.44 8.20
CA ASP A 80 12.67 -13.05 9.53
C ASP A 80 11.37 -12.60 10.20
N PHE A 81 10.30 -13.36 9.98
CA PHE A 81 9.02 -13.17 10.68
C PHE A 81 8.84 -14.12 11.87
N PHE A 82 9.77 -15.06 12.08
CA PHE A 82 9.68 -16.07 13.13
C PHE A 82 11.06 -16.39 13.74
N GLN A 83 11.55 -15.52 14.62
CA GLN A 83 12.51 -15.91 15.65
C GLN A 83 11.84 -15.67 17.01
N ALA A 84 11.68 -16.76 17.76
CA ALA A 84 11.23 -16.80 19.16
C ALA A 84 12.46 -17.03 20.06
#